data_AF-A0A5B9QVE9-F1
#
_entry.id   AF-A0A5B9QVE9-F1
#
_cell.length_a   1.000
_cell.length_b   1.000
_cell.length_c   1.000
_cell.angle_alpha   90.00
_cell.angle_beta   90.00
_cell.angle_gamma   90.00
#
_symmetry.space_group_name_H-M   'P 1'
#
loop_
_entity.id
_entity.type
_entity.pdbx_description
1 polymer ?
#
loop_
_entity_poly.entity_id
_entity_poly.type
_entity_poly.pdbx_seq_one_letter_code
_entity_poly.pdbx_strand_id
1 'polypeptide(L)'
;MPAFKAAVPHHLSAEEAKQRVDSLMQSIDQKYPGMVTNLNSEWNGNVLSLAFTVYGFNIKSNMKVEDKKVDIDGNIPLAALPFKGRIQETISEKLKELLA
;
A
#
# COMPACT_ATOMS: atom_id res chain seq x y z
N MET A 1 -4.69 11.58 -13.27
CA MET A 1 -5.25 10.80 -12.15
C MET A 1 -4.95 11.55 -10.86
N PRO A 2 -5.91 11.75 -9.96
CA PRO A 2 -5.66 12.33 -8.66
C PRO A 2 -4.75 11.40 -7.83
N ALA A 3 -3.67 11.98 -7.30
CA ALA A 3 -2.73 11.28 -6.43
C ALA A 3 -3.16 11.42 -4.95
N PHE A 4 -2.91 10.38 -4.16
CA PHE A 4 -2.89 10.44 -2.71
C PHE A 4 -1.47 10.16 -2.22
N LYS A 5 -1.12 10.78 -1.10
CA LYS A 5 0.17 10.60 -0.43
C LYS A 5 -0.07 10.34 1.03
N ALA A 6 0.66 9.38 1.59
CA ALA A 6 0.65 9.11 3.02
C ALA A 6 2.06 8.73 3.46
N ALA A 7 2.42 9.14 4.68
CA ALA A 7 3.68 8.78 5.31
C ALA A 7 3.37 8.13 6.65
N VAL A 8 3.92 6.94 6.88
CA VAL A 8 3.74 6.17 8.11
C VAL A 8 5.09 6.01 8.79
N PRO A 9 5.33 6.68 9.93
CA PRO A 9 6.55 6.49 10.71
C PRO A 9 6.53 5.13 11.41
N HIS A 10 7.72 4.52 11.56
CA HIS A 10 7.96 3.27 12.30
C HIS A 10 9.34 3.30 12.97
N HIS A 11 9.69 2.25 13.71
CA HIS A 11 11.00 2.14 14.37
C HIS A 11 11.94 1.08 13.77
N LEU A 12 11.49 0.39 12.73
CA LEU A 12 12.23 -0.67 12.03
C LEU A 12 13.28 -0.11 11.06
N SER A 13 14.28 -0.94 10.73
CA SER A 13 15.18 -0.72 9.59
C SER A 13 14.42 -0.90 8.27
N ALA A 14 14.92 -0.32 7.18
CA ALA A 14 14.32 -0.47 5.86
C ALA A 14 14.21 -1.94 5.43
N GLU A 15 15.18 -2.77 5.79
CA GLU A 15 15.21 -4.19 5.42
C GLU A 15 14.15 -5.00 6.17
N GLU A 16 14.00 -4.78 7.48
CA GLU A 16 12.96 -5.44 8.28
C GLU A 16 11.56 -4.96 7.86
N ALA A 17 11.38 -3.65 7.65
CA ALA A 17 10.14 -3.09 7.15
C ALA A 17 9.77 -3.68 5.77
N LYS A 18 10.75 -3.83 4.87
CA LYS A 18 10.56 -4.47 3.57
C LYS A 18 10.09 -5.92 3.70
N GLN A 19 10.70 -6.72 4.57
CA GLN A 19 10.28 -8.11 4.81
C GLN A 19 8.85 -8.21 5.35
N ARG A 20 8.47 -7.32 6.27
CA ARG A 20 7.09 -7.28 6.80
C ARG A 20 6.09 -6.88 5.71
N VAL A 21 6.40 -5.87 4.92
CA VAL A 21 5.55 -5.44 3.78
C VAL A 21 5.39 -6.56 2.77
N ASP A 22 6.46 -7.26 2.41
CA ASP A 22 6.40 -8.38 1.48
C ASP A 22 5.49 -9.50 1.99
N SER A 23 5.63 -9.86 3.27
CA SER A 23 4.75 -10.83 3.94
C SER A 23 3.28 -10.38 3.97
N LEU A 24 3.02 -9.08 4.10
CA LEU A 24 1.67 -8.54 3.98
C LEU A 24 1.12 -8.71 2.57
N MET A 25 1.91 -8.42 1.52
CA MET A 25 1.46 -8.56 0.15
C MET A 25 1.10 -10.02 -0.18
N GLN A 26 1.88 -10.98 0.31
CA GLN A 26 1.60 -12.41 0.16
C GLN A 26 0.32 -12.85 0.89
N SER A 27 -0.06 -12.15 1.97
CA SER A 27 -1.27 -12.45 2.75
C SER A 27 -2.49 -11.60 2.39
N ILE A 28 -2.35 -10.57 1.54
CA ILE A 28 -3.46 -9.67 1.18
C ILE A 28 -4.61 -10.41 0.51
N ASP A 29 -4.29 -11.31 -0.43
CA ASP A 29 -5.31 -12.06 -1.18
C ASP A 29 -6.11 -12.97 -0.24
N GLN A 30 -5.41 -13.60 0.72
CA GLN A 30 -6.03 -14.44 1.75
C GLN A 30 -6.83 -13.65 2.80
N LYS A 31 -6.38 -12.43 3.15
CA LYS A 31 -7.04 -11.59 4.15
C LYS A 31 -8.25 -10.84 3.59
N TYR A 32 -8.25 -10.55 2.30
CA TYR A 32 -9.29 -9.78 1.62
C TYR A 32 -9.86 -10.50 0.39
N PRO A 33 -10.28 -11.78 0.53
CA PRO A 33 -10.74 -12.57 -0.59
C PRO A 33 -12.00 -11.93 -1.20
N GLY A 34 -11.97 -11.72 -2.52
CA GLY A 34 -13.06 -11.10 -3.27
C GLY A 34 -13.17 -9.58 -3.16
N MET A 35 -12.43 -8.95 -2.24
CA MET A 35 -12.35 -7.49 -2.12
C MET A 35 -11.19 -6.92 -2.95
N VAL A 36 -10.02 -7.56 -2.87
CA VAL A 36 -8.84 -7.22 -3.66
C VAL A 36 -8.61 -8.31 -4.69
N THR A 37 -8.41 -7.94 -5.95
CA THR A 37 -8.09 -8.86 -7.05
C THR A 37 -6.98 -8.27 -7.92
N ASN A 38 -6.37 -9.10 -8.76
CA ASN A 38 -5.26 -8.71 -9.64
C ASN A 38 -4.12 -7.99 -8.90
N LEU A 39 -3.80 -8.44 -7.68
CA LEU A 39 -2.68 -7.90 -6.93
C LEU A 39 -1.39 -8.23 -7.69
N ASN A 40 -0.67 -7.20 -8.09
CA ASN A 40 0.68 -7.29 -8.62
C ASN A 40 1.59 -6.41 -7.78
N SER A 41 2.71 -6.96 -7.35
CA SER A 41 3.69 -6.29 -6.50
C SER A 41 5.09 -6.53 -7.05
N GLU A 42 5.82 -5.46 -7.32
CA GLU A 42 7.18 -5.52 -7.84
C GLU A 42 8.11 -4.60 -7.05
N TRP A 43 9.20 -5.15 -6.54
CA TRP A 43 10.24 -4.39 -5.86
C TRP A 43 11.28 -3.85 -6.85
N ASN A 44 11.56 -2.55 -6.75
CA ASN A 44 12.69 -1.90 -7.39
C ASN A 44 13.54 -1.21 -6.31
N GLY A 45 14.57 -1.92 -5.83
CA GLY A 45 15.37 -1.50 -4.68
C GLY A 45 14.52 -1.40 -3.41
N ASN A 46 14.30 -0.17 -2.94
CA ASN A 46 13.51 0.17 -1.75
C ASN A 46 12.11 0.69 -2.07
N VAL A 47 11.73 0.69 -3.35
CA VAL A 47 10.40 1.10 -3.82
C VAL A 47 9.63 -0.13 -4.24
N LEU A 48 8.46 -0.35 -3.64
CA LEU A 48 7.49 -1.37 -4.00
C LEU A 48 6.42 -0.75 -4.88
N SER A 49 6.33 -1.20 -6.12
CA SER A 49 5.25 -0.85 -7.04
C SER A 49 4.10 -1.84 -6.87
N LEU A 50 2.91 -1.32 -6.58
CA LEU A 50 1.69 -2.09 -6.36
C LEU A 50 0.65 -1.70 -7.38
N ALA A 51 -0.02 -2.69 -7.95
CA ALA A 51 -1.22 -2.52 -8.74
C ALA A 51 -2.25 -3.55 -8.28
N PHE A 52 -3.47 -3.11 -8.00
CA PHE A 52 -4.54 -4.01 -7.60
C PHE A 52 -5.90 -3.43 -7.99
N THR A 53 -6.89 -4.31 -8.09
CA THR A 53 -8.28 -3.96 -8.30
C THR A 53 -9.03 -4.10 -6.97
N VAL A 54 -9.76 -3.06 -6.57
CA VAL A 54 -10.63 -3.09 -5.39
C VAL A 54 -11.99 -2.53 -5.76
N TYR A 55 -13.08 -3.26 -5.47
CA TYR A 55 -14.44 -2.87 -5.87
C TYR A 55 -14.57 -2.47 -7.37
N GLY A 56 -13.80 -3.10 -8.25
CA GLY A 56 -13.78 -2.78 -9.69
C GLY A 56 -12.93 -1.56 -10.08
N PHE A 57 -12.30 -0.88 -9.13
CA PHE A 57 -11.37 0.22 -9.40
C PHE A 57 -9.93 -0.27 -9.40
N ASN A 58 -9.22 0.03 -10.49
CA ASN A 58 -7.78 -0.21 -10.58
C ASN A 58 -7.01 0.89 -9.85
N ILE A 59 -6.29 0.49 -8.82
CA ILE A 59 -5.44 1.35 -8.00
C ILE A 59 -3.99 1.00 -8.32
N LYS A 60 -3.16 2.03 -8.52
CA LYS A 60 -1.71 1.88 -8.67
C LYS A 60 -1.04 2.72 -7.61
N SER A 61 -0.12 2.15 -6.86
CA SER A 61 0.60 2.85 -5.80
C SER A 61 2.03 2.41 -5.69
N ASN A 62 2.90 3.35 -5.38
CA ASN A 62 4.30 3.09 -5.07
C ASN A 62 4.50 3.33 -3.57
N MET A 63 5.22 2.41 -2.94
CA MET A 63 5.56 2.47 -1.53
C MET A 63 7.07 2.50 -1.41
N LYS A 64 7.63 3.58 -0.88
CA LYS A 64 9.05 3.70 -0.59
C LYS A 64 9.27 3.33 0.87
N VAL A 65 10.02 2.26 1.11
CA VAL A 65 10.39 1.83 2.44
C VAL A 65 11.75 2.43 2.78
N GLU A 66 11.80 3.26 3.82
CA GLU A 66 13.01 3.88 4.33
C GLU A 66 13.21 3.49 5.79
N ASP A 67 14.36 3.87 6.35
CA ASP A 67 14.58 3.72 7.77
C ASP A 67 13.58 4.60 8.53
N LYS A 68 12.87 3.99 9.48
CA LYS A 68 11.91 4.64 10.37
C LYS A 68 10.69 5.28 9.70
N LYS A 69 10.49 5.12 8.38
CA LYS A 69 9.28 5.58 7.70
C LYS A 69 9.00 4.83 6.41
N VAL A 70 7.73 4.75 6.07
CA VAL A 70 7.25 4.32 4.77
C VAL A 70 6.45 5.44 4.13
N ASP A 71 6.86 5.85 2.93
CA ASP A 71 6.13 6.81 2.11
C ASP A 71 5.31 6.08 1.05
N ILE A 72 4.10 6.55 0.79
CA ILE A 72 3.15 5.91 -0.12
C ILE A 72 2.62 6.98 -1.06
N ASP A 73 2.74 6.72 -2.35
CA ASP A 73 2.24 7.55 -3.43
C ASP A 73 1.32 6.72 -4.32
N GLY A 74 0.02 6.94 -4.25
CA GLY A 74 -0.96 6.19 -5.03
C GLY A 74 -1.79 7.07 -5.95
N ASN A 75 -2.18 6.49 -7.08
CA ASN A 75 -3.09 7.08 -8.04
C ASN A 75 -4.41 6.34 -7.99
N ILE A 76 -5.50 7.10 -7.84
CA ILE A 76 -6.84 6.55 -7.90
C ILE A 76 -7.58 7.06 -9.15
N PRO A 77 -8.49 6.26 -9.72
CA PRO A 77 -9.40 6.72 -10.76
C PRO A 77 -10.26 7.89 -10.27
N LEU A 78 -10.67 8.80 -11.18
CA LEU A 78 -11.55 9.91 -10.83
C LEU A 78 -12.89 9.44 -10.24
N ALA A 79 -13.41 8.31 -10.73
CA ALA A 79 -14.63 7.70 -10.22
C ALA A 79 -14.52 7.24 -8.74
N ALA A 80 -13.31 7.03 -8.23
CA ALA A 80 -13.05 6.62 -6.85
C ALA A 80 -12.70 7.80 -5.92
N LEU A 81 -12.71 9.05 -6.41
CA LEU A 81 -12.37 10.25 -5.63
C LEU A 81 -13.14 10.40 -4.31
N PRO A 82 -14.46 10.14 -4.24
CA PRO A 82 -15.20 10.23 -2.98
C PRO A 82 -14.65 9.30 -1.89
N PHE A 83 -13.99 8.20 -2.29
CA PHE A 83 -13.42 7.20 -1.40
C PHE A 83 -11.94 7.43 -1.09
N LYS A 84 -11.30 8.45 -1.68
CA LYS A 84 -9.86 8.74 -1.52
C LYS A 84 -9.43 8.76 -0.05
N GLY A 85 -10.16 9.51 0.79
CA GLY A 85 -9.83 9.67 2.20
C GLY A 85 -9.85 8.34 2.94
N ARG A 86 -10.92 7.56 2.74
CA ARG A 86 -11.07 6.23 3.34
C ARG A 86 -9.97 5.26 2.90
N ILE A 87 -9.63 5.25 1.60
CA ILE A 87 -8.54 4.41 1.07
C ILE A 87 -7.21 4.78 1.74
N GLN A 88 -6.90 6.09 1.80
CA GLN A 88 -5.67 6.57 2.41
C GLN A 88 -5.61 6.20 3.91
N GLU A 89 -6.71 6.36 4.63
CA GLU A 89 -6.83 6.03 6.05
C GLU A 89 -6.63 4.53 6.28
N THR A 90 -7.38 3.68 5.58
CA THR A 90 -7.29 2.22 5.71
C THR A 90 -5.88 1.71 5.38
N ILE A 91 -5.24 2.22 4.32
CA ILE A 91 -3.86 1.83 3.99
C ILE A 91 -2.89 2.26 5.10
N SER A 92 -3.04 3.50 5.59
CA SER A 92 -2.18 4.03 6.65
C SER A 92 -2.32 3.25 7.95
N GLU A 93 -3.55 2.91 8.35
CA GLU A 93 -3.83 2.09 9.53
C GLU A 93 -3.22 0.70 9.40
N LYS A 94 -3.41 0.03 8.27
CA LYS A 94 -2.85 -1.32 8.06
C LYS A 94 -1.34 -1.34 8.08
N LEU A 95 -0.70 -0.30 7.56
CA LEU A 95 0.76 -0.17 7.64
C LEU A 95 1.24 0.16 9.05
N LYS A 96 0.50 0.98 9.81
CA LYS A 96 0.79 1.19 11.23
C LYS A 96 0.70 -0.11 12.02
N GLU A 97 -0.35 -0.92 11.80
CA GLU A 97 -0.50 -2.23 12.45
C GLU A 97 0.63 -3.18 12.09
N LEU A 98 1.11 -3.17 10.83
CA LEU A 98 2.17 -4.04 10.35
C LEU A 98 3.57 -3.63 10.85
N LEU A 99 3.82 -2.32 10.92
CA LEU A 99 5.12 -1.72 11.21
C LEU A 99 5.26 -1.28 12.67
N ALA A 100 4.28 -1.59 13.51
CA ALA A 100 4.33 -1.44 14.96
C ALA A 100 5.43 -2.29 15.61
#